data_AF-H1DF09-F1
#
_entry.id   AF-H1DF09-F1
#
_cell.length_a   1.000
_cell.length_b   1.000
_cell.length_c   1.000
_cell.angle_alpha   90.00
_cell.angle_beta   90.00
_cell.angle_gamma   90.00
#
_symmetry.space_group_name_H-M   'P 1'
#
loop_
_entity.id
_entity.type
_entity.pdbx_description
1 polymer ?
#
loop_
_entity_poly.entity_id
_entity_poly.type
_entity_poly.pdbx_seq_one_letter_code
_entity_poly.pdbx_strand_id
1 'polypeptide(L)'
;MELYISIIGALVAVIVSILGAILANRNTIILQTRKLKEEHYIAYIEALHNLAANNTDKNTMKNYVFARDKLLLIAKENVIIKLLAYENEGVGKHSDLHDKYLTELLKAIRKDLKLTNKALPILYLKK
;
A
#
# COMPACT_ATOMS: atom_id res chain seq x y z
N MET A 1 42.41 -12.06 -35.40
CA MET A 1 42.15 -11.85 -33.96
C MET A 1 41.11 -10.76 -33.72
N GLU A 2 41.22 -9.60 -34.38
CA GLU A 2 40.30 -8.46 -34.18
C GLU A 2 38.82 -8.80 -34.45
N LEU A 3 38.52 -9.56 -35.50
CA LEU A 3 37.14 -9.97 -35.82
C LEU A 3 36.51 -10.81 -34.70
N TYR A 4 37.28 -11.73 -34.09
CA TYR A 4 36.81 -12.55 -32.97
C TYR A 4 36.52 -11.71 -31.73
N ILE A 5 37.38 -10.74 -31.43
CA ILE A 5 37.20 -9.83 -30.30
C ILE A 5 35.94 -8.97 -30.49
N SER A 6 35.71 -8.47 -31.71
CA SER A 6 34.51 -7.70 -32.06
C SER A 6 33.23 -8.51 -31.92
N ILE A 7 33.22 -9.76 -32.39
CA ILE A 7 32.05 -10.67 -32.25
C ILE A 7 31.74 -10.96 -30.79
N ILE A 8 32.77 -11.23 -29.97
CA ILE A 8 32.60 -11.47 -28.53
C ILE A 8 32.07 -10.20 -27.85
N GLY A 9 32.62 -9.02 -28.18
CA GLY A 9 32.14 -7.75 -27.65
C GLY A 9 30.69 -7.47 -27.98
N ALA A 10 30.27 -7.73 -29.23
CA ALA A 10 28.89 -7.60 -29.66
C ALA A 10 27.96 -8.56 -28.91
N LEU A 11 28.35 -9.83 -28.75
CA LEU A 11 27.58 -10.82 -27.99
C LEU A 11 27.41 -10.41 -26.52
N VAL A 12 28.49 -9.95 -25.87
CA VAL A 12 28.44 -9.47 -24.49
C VAL A 12 27.52 -8.26 -24.35
N ALA A 13 27.60 -7.29 -25.28
CA ALA A 13 26.73 -6.12 -25.27
C ALA A 13 25.25 -6.49 -25.40
N VAL A 14 24.91 -7.46 -26.26
CA VAL A 14 23.55 -7.98 -26.41
C VAL A 14 23.08 -8.64 -25.10
N ILE A 15 23.89 -9.49 -24.48
CA ILE A 15 23.55 -10.16 -23.21
C ILE A 15 23.31 -9.14 -22.10
N VAL A 16 24.20 -8.16 -21.94
CA VAL A 16 24.08 -7.10 -20.94
C VAL A 16 22.80 -6.28 -21.15
N SER A 17 22.47 -5.98 -22.42
CA SER A 17 21.27 -5.23 -22.77
C SER A 17 19.99 -6.00 -22.42
N ILE A 18 19.95 -7.31 -22.68
CA ILE A 18 18.82 -8.18 -22.33
C ILE A 18 18.66 -8.26 -20.81
N LEU A 19 19.75 -8.48 -20.06
CA LEU A 19 19.71 -8.53 -18.60
C LEU A 19 19.27 -7.19 -18.00
N GLY A 20 19.79 -6.08 -18.52
CA GLY A 20 19.42 -4.74 -18.12
C GLY A 20 17.93 -4.47 -18.33
N ALA A 21 17.39 -4.83 -19.50
CA ALA A 21 15.97 -4.69 -19.80
C ALA A 21 15.08 -5.52 -18.87
N ILE A 22 15.45 -6.78 -18.59
CA ILE A 22 14.68 -7.65 -17.67
C ILE A 22 14.67 -7.07 -16.26
N LEU A 23 15.82 -6.63 -15.75
CA LEU A 23 15.93 -6.06 -14.41
C LEU A 23 15.16 -4.74 -14.28
N ALA A 24 15.29 -3.86 -15.28
CA ALA A 24 14.56 -2.61 -15.35
C ALA A 24 13.05 -2.84 -15.35
N ASN A 25 12.55 -3.75 -16.20
CA ASN A 25 11.11 -4.05 -16.27
C ASN A 25 10.57 -4.60 -14.93
N ARG A 26 11.31 -5.52 -14.28
CA ARG A 26 10.93 -6.04 -12.96
C ARG A 26 10.84 -4.93 -11.91
N ASN A 27 11.82 -4.03 -11.87
CA ASN A 27 11.80 -2.90 -10.95
C ASN A 27 10.63 -1.94 -11.23
N THR A 28 10.36 -1.65 -12.51
CA THR A 28 9.23 -0.81 -12.92
C THR A 28 7.89 -1.38 -12.45
N ILE A 29 7.65 -2.69 -12.64
CA ILE A 29 6.42 -3.34 -12.16
C ILE A 29 6.31 -3.23 -10.64
N ILE A 30 7.38 -3.51 -9.90
CA ILE A 30 7.38 -3.41 -8.44
C ILE A 30 7.05 -1.99 -7.96
N LEU A 31 7.63 -0.97 -8.60
CA LEU A 31 7.39 0.44 -8.27
C LEU A 31 5.95 0.86 -8.61
N GLN A 32 5.45 0.48 -9.79
CA GLN A 32 4.08 0.77 -10.21
C GLN A 32 3.06 0.11 -9.29
N THR A 33 3.24 -1.16 -8.94
CA THR A 33 2.36 -1.84 -7.98
C THR A 33 2.41 -1.19 -6.60
N ARG A 34 3.59 -0.75 -6.14
CA ARG A 34 3.69 -0.03 -4.86
C ARG A 34 2.95 1.31 -4.89
N LYS A 35 3.13 2.07 -5.98
CA LYS A 35 2.45 3.35 -6.18
C LYS A 35 0.93 3.18 -6.21
N LEU A 36 0.43 2.20 -6.96
CA LEU A 36 -0.99 1.87 -7.01
C LEU A 36 -1.56 1.52 -5.62
N LYS A 37 -0.80 0.73 -4.84
CA LYS A 37 -1.18 0.42 -3.46
C LYS A 37 -1.23 1.66 -2.58
N GLU A 38 -0.21 2.51 -2.67
CA GLU A 38 -0.12 3.74 -1.91
C GLU A 38 -1.31 4.66 -2.19
N GLU A 39 -1.66 4.86 -3.46
CA GLU A 39 -2.82 5.67 -3.88
C GLU A 39 -4.12 5.14 -3.26
N HIS A 40 -4.35 3.82 -3.30
CA HIS A 40 -5.53 3.21 -2.69
C HIS A 40 -5.53 3.29 -1.16
N TYR A 41 -4.38 3.14 -0.50
CA TYR A 41 -4.27 3.30 0.94
C TYR A 41 -4.54 4.74 1.39
N ILE A 42 -4.00 5.73 0.66
CA ILE A 42 -4.26 7.15 0.94
C ILE A 42 -5.76 7.44 0.77
N ALA A 43 -6.37 7.00 -0.33
CA ALA A 43 -7.79 7.21 -0.59
C ALA A 43 -8.68 6.57 0.50
N TYR A 44 -8.31 5.39 1.01
CA TYR A 44 -9.03 4.76 2.11
C TYR A 44 -8.91 5.56 3.41
N ILE A 45 -7.71 6.00 3.79
CA ILE A 45 -7.51 6.77 5.02
C ILE A 45 -8.21 8.12 4.95
N GLU A 46 -8.20 8.77 3.79
CA GLU A 46 -8.96 9.99 3.53
C GLU A 46 -10.47 9.76 3.69
N ALA A 47 -11.01 8.72 3.05
CA ALA A 47 -12.43 8.38 3.16
C ALA A 47 -12.83 8.01 4.60
N LEU A 48 -11.98 7.29 5.33
CA LEU A 48 -12.19 6.95 6.73
C LEU A 48 -12.19 8.19 7.62
N HIS A 49 -11.23 9.11 7.42
CA HIS A 49 -11.18 10.35 8.17
C HIS A 49 -12.41 11.22 7.90
N ASN A 50 -12.80 11.36 6.62
CA ASN A 50 -14.00 12.08 6.24
C ASN A 50 -15.25 11.46 6.84
N LEU A 51 -15.35 10.13 6.89
CA LEU A 51 -16.45 9.43 7.55
C LEU A 51 -16.50 9.71 9.06
N ALA A 52 -15.33 9.73 9.71
CA ALA A 52 -15.24 10.04 11.14
C ALA A 52 -15.62 11.51 11.46
N ALA A 53 -15.25 12.44 10.58
CA ALA A 53 -15.53 13.87 10.75
C ALA A 53 -16.98 14.25 10.34
N ASN A 54 -17.48 13.68 9.23
CA ASN A 54 -18.72 14.09 8.56
C ASN A 54 -19.69 12.91 8.38
N ASN A 55 -20.02 12.20 9.46
CA ASN A 55 -20.83 10.98 9.44
C ASN A 55 -22.31 11.19 9.04
N THR A 56 -22.75 12.42 8.76
CA THR A 56 -24.12 12.75 8.37
C THR A 56 -24.36 12.72 6.85
N ASP A 57 -23.30 12.66 6.04
CA ASP A 57 -23.40 12.71 4.58
C ASP A 57 -23.37 11.31 3.93
N LYS A 58 -24.37 11.04 3.07
CA LYS A 58 -24.49 9.77 2.34
C LYS A 58 -23.37 9.56 1.32
N ASN A 59 -22.81 10.64 0.75
CA ASN A 59 -21.69 10.53 -0.17
C ASN A 59 -20.41 10.07 0.53
N THR A 60 -20.19 10.55 1.76
CA THR A 60 -19.05 10.16 2.59
C THR A 60 -19.06 8.66 2.89
N MET A 61 -20.22 8.09 3.26
CA MET A 61 -20.36 6.63 3.44
C MET A 61 -20.08 5.85 2.15
N LYS A 62 -20.63 6.30 1.02
CA LYS A 62 -20.39 5.66 -0.28
C LYS A 62 -18.91 5.66 -0.65
N ASN A 63 -18.21 6.76 -0.41
CA ASN A 63 -16.78 6.89 -0.68
C ASN A 63 -15.95 5.95 0.21
N TYR A 64 -16.31 5.83 1.49
CA TYR A 64 -15.68 4.87 2.41
C TYR A 64 -15.82 3.44 1.89
N VAL A 65 -17.05 3.00 1.60
CA VAL A 65 -17.31 1.63 1.12
C VAL A 65 -16.54 1.35 -0.16
N PHE A 66 -16.55 2.29 -1.11
CA PHE A 66 -15.82 2.13 -2.36
C PHE A 66 -14.29 2.03 -2.18
N ALA A 67 -13.71 2.86 -1.32
CA ALA A 67 -12.29 2.81 -1.02
C ALA A 67 -11.90 1.53 -0.26
N ARG A 68 -12.75 1.11 0.69
CA ARG A 68 -12.62 -0.14 1.44
C ARG A 68 -12.62 -1.35 0.51
N ASP A 69 -13.57 -1.44 -0.41
CA ASP A 69 -13.69 -2.59 -1.31
C ASP A 69 -12.50 -2.68 -2.27
N LYS A 70 -11.95 -1.54 -2.70
CA LYS A 70 -10.68 -1.51 -3.45
C LYS A 70 -9.52 -2.08 -2.63
N LEU A 71 -9.44 -1.77 -1.33
CA LEU A 71 -8.41 -2.35 -0.47
C LEU A 71 -8.50 -3.87 -0.40
N LEU A 72 -9.71 -4.44 -0.36
CA LEU A 72 -9.90 -5.89 -0.33
C LEU A 72 -9.30 -6.61 -1.55
N LEU A 73 -9.22 -5.91 -2.69
CA LEU A 73 -8.63 -6.45 -3.92
C LEU A 73 -7.10 -6.32 -3.97
N ILE A 74 -6.56 -5.18 -3.51
CA ILE A 74 -5.16 -4.78 -3.76
C ILE A 74 -4.23 -4.95 -2.56
N ALA A 75 -4.78 -4.97 -1.35
CA ALA A 75 -4.00 -5.04 -0.12
C ALA A 75 -3.49 -6.47 0.13
N LYS A 76 -2.39 -6.59 0.89
CA LYS A 76 -1.95 -7.91 1.38
C LYS A 76 -2.92 -8.44 2.43
N GLU A 77 -3.00 -9.76 2.52
CA GLU A 77 -3.79 -10.50 3.52
C GLU A 77 -3.69 -9.91 4.94
N ASN A 78 -2.47 -9.68 5.44
CA ASN A 78 -2.29 -9.12 6.78
C ASN A 78 -2.92 -7.73 6.97
N VAL A 79 -2.98 -6.91 5.92
CA VAL A 79 -3.68 -5.60 5.98
C VAL A 79 -5.19 -5.82 6.05
N ILE A 80 -5.72 -6.75 5.24
CA ILE A 80 -7.14 -7.10 5.24
C ILE A 80 -7.57 -7.62 6.61
N ILE A 81 -6.78 -8.51 7.23
CA ILE A 81 -7.05 -9.02 8.59
C ILE A 81 -7.12 -7.87 9.60
N LYS A 82 -6.17 -6.93 9.54
CA LYS A 82 -6.16 -5.77 10.45
C LYS A 82 -7.27 -4.77 10.17
N LEU A 83 -7.68 -4.64 8.91
CA LEU A 83 -8.83 -3.82 8.51
C LEU A 83 -10.11 -4.36 9.13
N LEU A 84 -10.38 -5.66 8.96
CA LEU A 84 -11.56 -6.30 9.52
C LEU A 84 -11.55 -6.28 11.06
N ALA A 85 -10.38 -6.46 11.68
CA ALA A 85 -10.23 -6.33 13.13
C ALA A 85 -10.58 -4.90 13.61
N TYR A 86 -10.13 -3.87 12.90
CA TYR A 86 -10.50 -2.49 13.22
C TYR A 86 -12.01 -2.22 13.05
N GLU A 87 -12.63 -2.73 11.99
CA GLU A 87 -14.08 -2.60 11.77
C GLU A 87 -14.89 -3.29 12.87
N ASN A 88 -14.49 -4.47 13.32
CA ASN A 88 -15.24 -5.24 14.31
C ASN A 88 -14.98 -4.80 15.77
N GLU A 89 -13.72 -4.51 16.10
CA GLU A 89 -13.26 -4.32 17.49
C GLU A 89 -12.87 -2.86 17.81
N GLY A 90 -12.73 -2.01 16.78
CA GLY A 90 -12.38 -0.60 16.94
C GLY A 90 -13.55 0.35 16.75
N VAL A 91 -14.32 0.18 15.66
CA VAL A 91 -15.40 1.11 15.30
C VAL A 91 -16.55 1.06 16.30
N GLY A 92 -16.95 2.24 16.81
CA GLY A 92 -18.04 2.36 17.79
C GLY A 92 -17.71 1.82 19.19
N LYS A 93 -16.46 1.43 19.44
CA LYS A 93 -15.97 0.99 20.76
C LYS A 93 -15.30 2.15 21.51
N HIS A 94 -14.81 1.86 22.71
CA HIS A 94 -14.04 2.82 23.52
C HIS A 94 -12.82 3.35 22.75
N SER A 95 -12.45 4.61 22.99
CA SER A 95 -11.33 5.31 22.33
C SER A 95 -10.04 4.48 22.33
N ASP A 96 -9.74 3.82 23.43
CA ASP A 96 -8.49 3.08 23.60
C ASP A 96 -8.42 1.87 22.65
N LEU A 97 -9.56 1.19 22.45
CA LEU A 97 -9.67 0.07 21.51
C LEU A 97 -9.66 0.58 20.07
N HIS A 98 -10.44 1.61 19.79
CA HIS A 98 -10.47 2.26 18.48
C HIS A 98 -9.06 2.63 18.01
N ASP A 99 -8.32 3.38 18.83
CA ASP A 99 -7.00 3.90 18.49
C ASP A 99 -5.96 2.78 18.41
N LYS A 100 -6.07 1.75 19.24
CA LYS A 100 -5.23 0.56 19.17
C LYS A 100 -5.39 -0.15 17.82
N TYR A 101 -6.62 -0.50 17.43
CA TYR A 101 -6.85 -1.24 16.19
C TYR A 101 -6.57 -0.38 14.95
N LEU A 102 -6.86 0.92 14.99
CA LEU A 102 -6.48 1.87 13.94
C LEU A 102 -4.95 1.91 13.77
N THR A 103 -4.22 1.97 14.88
CA THR A 103 -2.75 1.97 14.87
C THR A 103 -2.21 0.66 14.29
N GLU A 104 -2.80 -0.49 14.62
CA GLU A 104 -2.41 -1.78 14.07
C GLU A 104 -2.66 -1.88 12.56
N LEU A 105 -3.79 -1.37 12.08
CA LEU A 105 -4.10 -1.27 10.65
C LEU A 105 -3.06 -0.39 9.92
N LEU A 106 -2.76 0.80 10.44
CA LEU A 106 -1.78 1.70 9.85
C LEU A 106 -0.36 1.10 9.84
N LYS A 107 0.02 0.35 10.89
CA LYS A 107 1.29 -0.41 10.92
C LYS A 107 1.32 -1.48 9.82
N ALA A 108 0.22 -2.20 9.62
CA ALA A 108 0.12 -3.20 8.56
C ALA A 108 0.25 -2.59 7.17
N ILE A 109 -0.44 -1.47 6.90
CA ILE A 109 -0.37 -0.72 5.64
C ILE A 109 1.07 -0.29 5.35
N ARG A 110 1.74 0.35 6.33
CA ARG A 110 3.13 0.79 6.18
C ARG A 110 4.09 -0.36 5.91
N LYS A 111 3.87 -1.51 6.55
CA LYS A 111 4.64 -2.74 6.30
C LYS A 111 4.41 -3.26 4.88
N ASP A 112 3.18 -3.21 4.37
CA ASP A 112 2.89 -3.61 2.99
C ASP A 112 3.60 -2.70 1.97
N LEU A 113 3.61 -1.39 2.22
CA LEU A 113 4.32 -0.38 1.43
C LEU A 113 5.85 -0.41 1.58
N LYS A 114 6.39 -1.28 2.46
CA LYS A 114 7.82 -1.38 2.79
C LYS A 114 8.42 -0.05 3.31
N LEU A 115 7.64 0.70 4.10
CA LEU A 115 8.13 1.92 4.77
C LEU A 115 9.04 1.54 5.95
N THR A 116 10.15 2.27 6.11
CA THR A 116 11.25 1.94 7.02
C THR A 116 10.94 2.20 8.49
N ASN A 117 10.08 3.17 8.81
CA ASN A 117 9.77 3.51 10.20
C ASN A 117 8.63 2.64 10.77
N LYS A 118 9.01 1.75 11.71
CA LYS A 118 8.18 0.71 12.34
C LYS A 118 7.59 1.14 13.69
N ALA A 119 8.17 2.12 14.37
CA ALA A 119 7.76 2.56 15.70
C ALA A 119 6.79 3.74 15.59
N LEU A 120 5.52 3.43 15.40
CA LEU A 120 4.45 4.42 15.47
C LEU A 120 3.95 4.56 16.92
N PRO A 121 3.71 5.80 17.39
CA PRO A 121 2.90 6.04 18.59
C PRO A 121 1.46 5.56 18.36
N ILE A 122 0.64 5.59 19.41
CA ILE A 122 -0.80 5.39 19.26
C ILE A 122 -1.35 6.54 18.42
N LEU A 123 -2.05 6.20 17.34
CA LEU A 123 -2.65 7.12 16.40
C LEU A 123 -4.16 7.14 16.60
N TYR A 124 -4.75 8.32 16.47
CA TYR A 124 -6.18 8.55 16.61
C TYR A 124 -6.67 9.45 15.46
N LEU A 125 -7.95 9.35 15.13
CA LEU A 125 -8.58 10.26 14.18
C LEU A 125 -8.94 11.56 14.91
N LYS A 126 -8.47 12.69 14.41
CA LYS A 126 -8.87 13.99 14.93
C LYS A 126 -10.32 14.26 14.51
N LYS A 127 -11.12 14.72 15.46
CA LYS A 127 -12.47 15.25 15.21
C LYS A 127 -12.40 16.69 14.71
#